data_AF-A0A1Y4SBU7-F1
#
_entry.id   AF-A0A1Y4SBU7-F1
#
_cell.length_a   1.000
_cell.length_b   1.000
_cell.length_c   1.000
_cell.angle_alpha   90.00
_cell.angle_beta   90.00
_cell.angle_gamma   90.00
#
_symmetry.space_group_name_H-M   'P 1'
#
loop_
_entity.id
_entity.type
_entity.pdbx_description
1 polymer ?
#
loop_
_entity_poly.entity_id
_entity_poly.type
_entity_poly.pdbx_seq_one_letter_code
_entity_poly.pdbx_strand_id
1 'polypeptide(L)'
;MVKNAMDSSLGVSLTVSAVCCPVEAGEDPAGIARYVQAVLEPVFHPAGIAVEVAPLAYQPCGKVPVIITLDGQDPRLLWYYKGMPAEALSEELFWLLFDLPLVADRVPA
;
A
#
# COMPACT_ATOMS: atom_id res chain seq x y z
N MET A 1 -11.67 5.39 19.21
CA MET A 1 -10.50 4.70 19.80
C MET A 1 -9.60 4.18 18.67
N VAL A 2 -9.18 5.07 17.74
CA VAL A 2 -8.61 4.68 16.42
C VAL A 2 -7.18 5.21 16.21
N LYS A 3 -6.80 6.28 16.91
CA LYS A 3 -5.48 6.91 16.77
C LYS A 3 -4.32 5.97 17.16
N ASN A 4 -4.55 5.08 18.13
CA ASN A 4 -3.54 4.13 18.61
C ASN A 4 -3.19 3.02 17.61
N ALA A 5 -4.00 2.77 16.57
CA ALA A 5 -3.74 1.69 15.62
C ALA A 5 -2.72 2.10 14.54
N MET A 6 -2.79 3.35 14.05
CA MET A 6 -1.79 3.89 13.11
C MET A 6 -0.42 4.12 13.74
N ASP A 7 -0.36 4.29 15.06
CA ASP A 7 0.91 4.38 15.80
C ASP A 7 1.62 3.01 15.95
N SER A 8 1.07 1.94 15.37
CA SER A 8 1.72 0.62 15.29
C SER A 8 2.94 0.63 14.36
N SER A 9 3.80 -0.38 14.50
CA SER A 9 4.98 -0.53 13.66
C SER A 9 4.64 -0.56 12.16
N LEU A 10 3.48 -1.12 11.79
CA LEU A 10 2.99 -1.17 10.41
C LEU A 10 2.69 0.24 9.89
N GLY A 11 1.92 1.04 10.63
CA GLY A 11 1.56 2.40 10.21
C GLY A 11 2.79 3.31 10.08
N VAL A 12 3.74 3.20 11.01
CA VAL A 12 5.03 3.90 10.94
C VAL A 12 5.83 3.44 9.72
N SER A 13 5.94 2.14 9.48
CA SER A 13 6.70 1.58 8.36
C SER A 13 6.12 1.99 7.01
N LEU A 14 4.80 1.97 6.86
CA LEU A 14 4.11 2.44 5.66
C LEU A 14 4.35 3.95 5.43
N THR A 15 4.27 4.76 6.48
CA THR A 15 4.53 6.21 6.39
C THR A 15 5.96 6.48 5.97
N VAL A 16 6.94 5.85 6.63
CA VAL A 16 8.37 6.01 6.30
C VAL A 16 8.63 5.55 4.87
N SER A 17 8.08 4.40 4.47
CA SER A 17 8.27 3.88 3.12
C SER A 17 7.66 4.80 2.06
N ALA A 18 6.45 5.33 2.28
CA ALA A 18 5.80 6.26 1.36
C ALA A 18 6.55 7.60 1.23
N VAL A 19 7.06 8.14 2.35
CA VAL A 19 7.81 9.41 2.37
C VAL A 19 9.20 9.27 1.74
N CYS A 20 9.88 8.15 2.00
CA CYS A 20 11.24 7.91 1.54
C CYS A 20 11.31 7.16 0.21
N CYS A 21 10.18 6.89 -0.44
CA CYS A 21 10.13 6.14 -1.69
C CYS A 21 10.92 6.87 -2.78
N PRO A 22 11.94 6.24 -3.40
CA PRO A 22 12.72 6.87 -4.46
C PRO A 22 12.01 6.84 -5.82
N VAL A 23 10.85 6.18 -5.90
CA VAL A 23 10.05 6.03 -7.12
C VAL A 23 8.95 7.08 -7.08
N GLU A 24 8.85 7.87 -8.15
CA GLU A 24 7.72 8.79 -8.32
C GLU A 24 6.49 8.05 -8.86
N ALA A 25 5.31 8.48 -8.43
CA ALA A 25 4.07 8.01 -9.01
C ALA A 25 3.99 8.37 -10.50
N GLY A 26 3.94 7.35 -11.36
CA GLY A 26 3.76 7.56 -12.80
C GLY A 26 2.39 8.16 -13.15
N GLU A 27 2.23 8.60 -14.39
CA GLU A 27 0.97 9.20 -14.86
C GLU A 27 -0.04 8.17 -15.37
N ASP A 28 0.42 6.98 -15.72
CA ASP A 28 -0.39 5.87 -16.20
C ASP A 28 -0.66 4.81 -15.11
N PRO A 29 -1.69 3.96 -15.27
CA PRO A 29 -2.04 2.96 -14.26
C PRO A 29 -0.90 1.99 -13.90
N ALA A 30 -0.04 1.60 -14.85
CA ALA A 30 1.09 0.72 -14.57
C ALA A 30 2.21 1.47 -13.82
N GLY A 31 2.42 2.75 -14.10
CA GLY A 31 3.28 3.63 -13.32
C GLY A 31 2.81 3.77 -11.87
N ILE A 32 1.51 3.94 -11.65
CA ILE A 32 0.92 4.03 -10.31
C ILE A 32 1.06 2.70 -9.55
N ALA A 33 0.77 1.57 -10.20
CA ALA A 33 0.92 0.26 -9.59
C ALA A 33 2.37 -0.01 -9.17
N ARG A 34 3.35 0.32 -10.03
CA ARG A 34 4.79 0.23 -9.70
C ARG A 34 5.18 1.10 -8.51
N TYR A 35 4.64 2.31 -8.43
CA TYR A 35 4.88 3.19 -7.28
C TYR A 35 4.33 2.61 -5.99
N VAL A 36 3.06 2.16 -5.99
CA VAL A 36 2.44 1.53 -4.81
C VAL A 36 3.21 0.26 -4.41
N GLN A 37 3.67 -0.55 -5.38
CA GLN A 37 4.53 -1.70 -5.11
C GLN A 37 5.83 -1.30 -4.43
N ALA A 38 6.53 -0.29 -4.94
CA ALA A 38 7.78 0.21 -4.36
C ALA A 38 7.60 0.76 -2.93
N VAL A 39 6.41 1.28 -2.59
CA VAL A 39 6.07 1.67 -1.21
C VAL A 39 5.85 0.45 -0.31
N LEU A 40 5.28 -0.63 -0.82
CA LEU A 40 4.91 -1.79 -0.01
C LEU A 40 6.05 -2.81 0.17
N GLU A 41 6.91 -2.98 -0.84
CA GLU A 41 8.00 -3.95 -0.81
C GLU A 41 8.93 -3.79 0.41
N PRO A 42 9.43 -2.59 0.77
CA PRO A 42 10.30 -2.43 1.93
C PRO A 42 9.64 -2.79 3.27
N VAL A 43 8.31 -2.69 3.34
CA VAL A 43 7.53 -2.99 4.55
C VAL A 43 7.37 -4.49 4.74
N PHE A 44 7.12 -5.23 3.65
CA PHE A 44 6.71 -6.64 3.70
C PHE A 44 7.83 -7.63 3.36
N HIS A 45 8.83 -7.22 2.58
CA HIS A 45 9.98 -8.07 2.23
C HIS A 45 10.75 -8.58 3.46
N PRO A 46 11.00 -7.78 4.53
CA PRO A 46 11.65 -8.29 5.74
C PRO A 46 10.87 -9.40 6.45
N ALA A 47 9.55 -9.43 6.29
CA ALA A 47 8.65 -10.46 6.84
C ALA A 47 8.48 -11.65 5.88
N GLY A 48 9.17 -11.66 4.73
CA GLY A 48 9.07 -12.71 3.71
C GLY A 48 7.72 -12.75 3.00
N ILE A 49 6.97 -11.65 3.01
CA ILE A 49 5.67 -11.54 2.33
C ILE A 49 5.92 -10.97 0.92
N ALA A 50 5.50 -11.72 -0.10
CA ALA A 50 5.53 -11.28 -1.48
C ALA A 50 4.42 -10.25 -1.73
N VAL A 51 4.77 -9.14 -2.40
CA VAL A 51 3.82 -8.08 -2.75
C VAL A 51 3.62 -8.07 -4.25
N GLU A 52 2.37 -8.18 -4.68
CA GLU A 52 1.97 -7.99 -6.07
C GLU A 52 1.00 -6.81 -6.16
N VAL A 53 1.26 -5.90 -7.09
CA VAL A 53 0.40 -4.73 -7.31
C VAL A 53 0.09 -4.62 -8.80
N ALA A 54 -1.19 -4.63 -9.14
CA ALA A 54 -1.64 -4.58 -10.53
C ALA A 54 -2.71 -3.50 -10.72
N PRO A 55 -2.66 -2.73 -11.83
CA PRO A 55 -3.75 -1.83 -12.16
C PRO A 55 -4.99 -2.64 -12.54
N LEU A 56 -6.17 -2.20 -12.08
CA LEU A 56 -7.43 -2.74 -12.53
C LEU A 56 -7.92 -1.96 -13.75
N ALA A 57 -8.29 -2.66 -14.82
CA ALA A 57 -8.89 -2.03 -15.99
C ALA A 57 -10.22 -1.35 -15.59
N TYR A 58 -10.27 -0.02 -15.74
CA TYR A 58 -11.43 0.78 -15.37
C TYR A 58 -11.59 1.97 -16.29
N GLN A 59 -12.80 2.53 -16.31
CA GLN A 59 -13.11 3.71 -17.12
C GLN A 59 -12.29 4.91 -16.60
N PRO A 60 -11.74 5.77 -17.49
CA PRO A 60 -10.99 6.94 -17.05
C PRO A 60 -11.80 7.80 -16.08
N CYS A 61 -11.26 8.00 -14.88
CA CYS A 61 -11.84 8.87 -13.87
C CYS A 61 -10.72 9.55 -13.06
N GLY A 62 -11.08 10.37 -12.07
CA GLY A 62 -10.09 11.07 -11.24
C GLY A 62 -9.25 10.17 -10.32
N LYS A 63 -9.54 8.86 -10.29
CA LYS A 63 -8.81 7.86 -9.50
C LYS A 63 -8.41 6.68 -10.39
N VAL A 64 -7.35 5.99 -9.99
CA VAL A 64 -6.86 4.77 -10.62
C VAL A 64 -7.02 3.62 -9.62
N PRO A 65 -7.83 2.60 -9.94
CA PRO A 65 -7.97 1.43 -9.10
C PRO A 65 -6.74 0.52 -9.25
N VAL A 66 -6.22 0.10 -8.12
CA VAL A 66 -5.04 -0.77 -8.03
C VAL A 66 -5.38 -1.92 -7.08
N ILE A 67 -5.10 -3.15 -7.52
CA ILE A 67 -5.23 -4.35 -6.70
C ILE A 67 -3.87 -4.63 -6.06
N ILE A 68 -3.87 -4.79 -4.74
CA ILE A 68 -2.74 -5.19 -3.92
C ILE A 68 -3.00 -6.62 -3.47
N THR A 69 -2.03 -7.51 -3.62
CA THR A 69 -2.13 -8.91 -3.19
C THR A 69 -0.86 -9.28 -2.42
N LEU A 70 -1.03 -9.87 -1.24
CA LEU A 70 0.07 -10.30 -0.37
C LEU A 70 0.12 -11.83 -0.36
N ASP A 71 1.27 -12.43 -0.67
CA ASP A 71 1.46 -13.89 -0.79
C ASP A 71 0.41 -14.58 -1.70
N GLY A 72 -0.14 -13.86 -2.69
CA GLY A 72 -1.20 -14.37 -3.56
C GLY A 72 -2.58 -14.49 -2.88
N GLN A 73 -2.76 -13.91 -1.69
CA GLN A 73 -3.97 -14.00 -0.88
C GLN A 73 -4.68 -12.65 -0.72
N ASP A 74 -5.99 -12.74 -0.44
CA ASP A 74 -6.86 -11.64 0.01
C ASP A 74 -6.64 -10.29 -0.72
N PRO A 75 -6.93 -10.21 -2.03
CA PRO A 75 -6.68 -9.00 -2.81
C PRO A 75 -7.45 -7.79 -2.27
N ARG A 76 -6.77 -6.66 -2.12
CA ARG A 76 -7.32 -5.39 -1.63
C ARG A 76 -7.30 -4.33 -2.72
N LEU A 77 -8.40 -3.58 -2.83
CA LEU A 77 -8.55 -2.51 -3.82
C LEU A 77 -8.17 -1.16 -3.20
N LEU A 78 -7.14 -0.52 -3.75
CA LEU A 78 -6.78 0.87 -3.47
C LEU A 78 -7.28 1.77 -4.61
N TRP A 79 -7.89 2.90 -4.26
CA TRP A 79 -8.26 3.95 -5.22
C TRP A 79 -7.27 5.11 -5.14
N TYR A 80 -6.16 4.98 -5.87
CA TYR A 80 -5.13 6.01 -5.92
C TYR A 80 -5.61 7.24 -6.71
N TYR A 81 -5.24 8.44 -6.30
CA TYR A 81 -5.48 9.66 -7.10
C TYR A 81 -4.17 10.41 -7.33
N LYS A 82 -4.08 11.12 -8.46
CA LYS A 82 -2.86 11.84 -8.82
C LYS A 82 -2.54 12.91 -7.76
N GLY A 83 -1.31 12.89 -7.26
CA GLY A 83 -0.84 13.82 -6.23
C GLY A 83 -1.32 13.48 -4.81
N MET A 84 -1.79 12.25 -4.56
CA MET A 84 -2.08 11.76 -3.21
C MET A 84 -0.85 11.95 -2.30
N PRO A 85 -0.97 12.70 -1.19
CA PRO A 85 0.12 12.87 -0.24
C PRO A 85 0.56 11.53 0.35
N ALA A 86 1.85 11.40 0.68
CA ALA A 86 2.41 10.19 1.27
C ALA A 86 1.65 9.76 2.55
N GLU A 87 1.30 10.71 3.42
CA GLU A 87 0.52 10.46 4.64
C GLU A 87 -0.86 9.85 4.34
N ALA A 88 -1.58 10.42 3.35
CA ALA A 88 -2.88 9.90 2.94
C ALA A 88 -2.75 8.50 2.32
N LEU A 89 -1.71 8.26 1.52
CA LEU A 89 -1.44 6.94 0.96
C LEU A 89 -1.15 5.92 2.06
N SER A 90 -0.28 6.25 3.03
CA SER A 90 0.05 5.34 4.13
C SER A 90 -1.16 5.02 5.01
N GLU A 91 -2.04 5.99 5.24
CA GLU A 91 -3.28 5.76 6.00
C GLU A 91 -4.23 4.81 5.26
N GLU A 92 -4.48 5.04 3.97
CA GLU A 92 -5.32 4.14 3.15
C GLU A 92 -4.73 2.73 3.10
N LEU A 93 -3.42 2.60 2.89
CA LEU A 93 -2.73 1.30 2.89
C LEU A 93 -2.81 0.60 4.24
N PHE A 94 -2.67 1.34 5.35
CA PHE A 94 -2.80 0.79 6.69
C PHE A 94 -4.19 0.18 6.87
N TRP A 95 -5.25 0.95 6.61
CA TRP A 95 -6.62 0.46 6.78
C TRP A 95 -7.00 -0.68 5.84
N LEU A 96 -6.38 -0.76 4.65
CA LEU A 96 -6.61 -1.86 3.72
C LEU A 96 -5.95 -3.18 4.14
N LEU A 97 -4.84 -3.11 4.88
CA LEU A 97 -3.95 -4.26 5.10
C LEU A 97 -3.85 -4.70 6.56
N PHE A 98 -4.17 -3.85 7.54
CA PHE A 98 -3.96 -4.14 8.97
C PHE A 98 -4.76 -5.34 9.50
N ASP A 99 -5.89 -5.66 8.88
CA ASP A 99 -6.80 -6.74 9.28
C ASP A 99 -6.45 -8.07 8.60
N LEU A 100 -5.49 -8.09 7.68
CA LEU A 100 -5.04 -9.31 7.03
C LEU A 100 -4.32 -10.21 8.04
N PRO A 101 -4.75 -11.48 8.22
CA PRO A 101 -4.11 -12.41 9.16
C PRO A 101 -2.60 -12.52 8.94
N LEU A 102 -2.19 -12.57 7.67
CA LEU A 102 -0.78 -12.61 7.26
C LEU A 102 0.05 -11.45 7.82
N VAL A 103 -0.53 -10.25 7.85
CA VAL A 103 0.12 -9.04 8.35
C VAL A 103 0.14 -9.06 9.87
N ALA A 104 -0.98 -9.41 10.50
CA ALA A 104 -1.09 -9.51 11.96
C ALA A 104 -0.12 -10.54 12.58
N ASP A 105 0.16 -11.63 11.87
CA ASP A 105 1.00 -12.73 12.36
C ASP A 105 2.50 -12.50 12.15
N ARG A 106 2.89 -11.73 11.12
CA ARG A 106 4.29 -11.63 10.65
C ARG A 106 4.91 -10.24 10.77
N VAL A 107 4.10 -9.19 10.85
CA VAL A 107 4.59 -7.83 11.08
C VAL A 107 4.46 -7.53 12.58
N PRO A 108 5.55 -7.18 13.28
CA PRO A 108 5.49 -6.86 14.71
C PRO A 108 4.49 -5.72 14.98
N ALA A 109 3.83 -5.72 16.14
CA ALA A 109 3.01 -4.59 16.57
C ALA A 109 3.85 -3.36 16.94
#